data_AF-A0A357R4F7-F1
#
_entry.id   AF-A0A357R4F7-F1
#
_cell.length_a   1.000
_cell.length_b   1.000
_cell.length_c   1.000
_cell.angle_alpha   90.00
_cell.angle_beta   90.00
_cell.angle_gamma   90.00
#
_symmetry.space_group_name_H-M   'P 1'
#
loop_
_entity.id
_entity.type
_entity.pdbx_description
1 polymer ?
#
loop_
_entity_poly.entity_id
_entity_poly.type
_entity_poly.pdbx_seq_one_letter_code
_entity_poly.pdbx_strand_id
1 'polypeptide(L)'
;MGMPNVPDIKPDIDIDKEDVINLLLISVALEELGLAQIINVEGEKAQFALKAHCTNLDDLLTINDKIDRILKDVIKKEILLQFKLDHIMDLIDKDKCKKKNRYE
;
A
#
# COMPACT_ATOMS: atom_id res chain seq x y z
N MET A 1 -4.07 1.38 51.84
CA MET A 1 -4.86 0.96 50.67
C MET A 1 -3.89 0.36 49.67
N GLY A 2 -4.07 -0.89 49.27
CA GLY A 2 -3.18 -1.57 48.33
C GLY A 2 -3.50 -1.19 46.88
N MET A 3 -2.48 -0.93 46.08
CA MET A 3 -2.64 -0.76 44.64
C MET A 3 -3.19 -2.07 44.03
N PRO A 4 -4.13 -2.01 43.08
CA PRO A 4 -4.55 -3.19 42.33
C PRO A 4 -3.34 -3.73 41.58
N ASN A 5 -3.05 -5.02 41.75
CA ASN A 5 -2.04 -5.70 40.95
C ASN A 5 -2.63 -5.89 39.54
N VAL A 6 -2.25 -5.01 38.60
CA VAL A 6 -2.60 -5.17 37.20
C VAL A 6 -1.84 -6.40 36.71
N PRO A 7 -2.53 -7.46 36.23
CA PRO A 7 -1.84 -8.62 35.71
C PRO A 7 -0.91 -8.20 34.57
N ASP A 8 0.30 -8.74 34.56
CA ASP A 8 1.29 -8.53 33.52
C ASP A 8 0.73 -9.11 32.21
N ILE A 9 0.15 -8.24 31.38
CA ILE A 9 -0.39 -8.60 30.07
C ILE A 9 0.83 -8.76 29.16
N LYS A 10 1.44 -9.94 29.14
CA LYS A 10 2.34 -10.31 28.04
C LYS A 10 1.45 -10.62 26.85
N PRO A 11 1.40 -9.79 25.80
CA PRO A 11 0.78 -10.22 24.57
C PRO A 11 1.74 -11.28 24.00
N ASP A 12 1.42 -12.54 24.23
CA ASP A 12 2.07 -13.65 23.55
C ASP A 12 1.58 -13.59 22.10
N ILE A 13 2.27 -12.77 21.30
CA ILE A 13 2.01 -12.64 19.89
C ILE A 13 2.76 -13.81 19.24
N ASP A 14 2.13 -14.98 19.24
CA ASP A 14 2.60 -16.16 18.50
C ASP A 14 2.25 -15.96 17.02
N ILE A 15 3.11 -15.20 16.32
CA ILE A 15 3.02 -15.00 14.88
C ILE A 15 4.20 -15.72 14.24
N ASP A 16 3.89 -16.69 13.39
CA ASP A 16 4.90 -17.39 12.62
C ASP A 16 5.50 -16.49 11.52
N LYS A 17 6.71 -16.80 11.08
CA LYS A 17 7.38 -16.03 10.01
C LYS A 17 6.56 -15.99 8.72
N GLU A 18 5.82 -17.04 8.44
CA GLU A 18 4.93 -17.14 7.27
C GLU A 18 3.76 -16.18 7.39
N ASP A 19 3.18 -16.03 8.60
CA ASP A 19 2.13 -15.06 8.88
C ASP A 19 2.65 -13.62 8.73
N VAL A 20 3.87 -13.33 9.19
CA VAL A 20 4.49 -12.01 8.99
C VAL A 20 4.64 -11.70 7.50
N ILE A 21 5.11 -12.66 6.70
CA ILE A 21 5.27 -12.48 5.24
C ILE A 21 3.92 -12.24 4.59
N ASN A 22 2.89 -13.02 4.96
CA ASN A 22 1.54 -12.84 4.44
C ASN A 22 0.96 -11.46 4.81
N LEU A 23 1.16 -11.01 6.05
CA LEU A 23 0.74 -9.67 6.50
C LEU A 23 1.46 -8.56 5.73
N LEU A 24 2.76 -8.73 5.43
CA LEU A 24 3.52 -7.78 4.61
C LEU A 24 2.99 -7.74 3.17
N LEU A 25 2.70 -8.89 2.56
CA LEU A 25 2.10 -8.96 1.22
C LEU A 25 0.71 -8.32 1.19
N ILE A 26 -0.13 -8.57 2.21
CA ILE A 26 -1.43 -7.92 2.38
C ILE A 26 -1.26 -6.41 2.50
N SER A 27 -0.26 -5.92 3.24
CA SER A 27 0.03 -4.49 3.34
C SER A 27 0.35 -3.87 1.97
N VAL A 28 1.11 -4.56 1.11
CA VAL A 28 1.36 -4.08 -0.26
C VAL A 28 0.06 -4.04 -1.05
N ALA A 29 -0.74 -5.12 -1.01
CA ALA A 29 -2.01 -5.19 -1.72
C ALA A 29 -3.02 -4.12 -1.28
N LEU A 30 -3.08 -3.79 0.01
CA LEU A 30 -3.94 -2.73 0.54
C LEU A 30 -3.49 -1.34 0.09
N GLU A 31 -2.17 -1.09 0.02
CA GLU A 31 -1.64 0.15 -0.53
C GLU A 31 -1.96 0.28 -2.03
N GLU A 32 -1.80 -0.80 -2.83
CA GLU A 32 -2.18 -0.84 -4.26
C GLU A 32 -3.67 -0.55 -4.46
N LEU A 33 -4.54 -1.15 -3.64
CA LEU A 33 -5.98 -0.90 -3.68
C LEU A 33 -6.30 0.58 -3.40
N GLY A 34 -5.59 1.20 -2.46
CA GLY A 34 -5.70 2.62 -2.17
C GLY A 34 -5.30 3.50 -3.35
N LEU A 35 -4.19 3.16 -4.03
CA LEU A 35 -3.75 3.87 -5.24
C LEU A 35 -4.78 3.75 -6.37
N ALA A 36 -5.34 2.56 -6.59
CA ALA A 36 -6.39 2.35 -7.59
C ALA A 36 -7.64 3.22 -7.32
N GLN A 37 -8.04 3.35 -6.06
CA GLN A 37 -9.14 4.25 -5.68
C GLN A 37 -8.83 5.72 -5.97
N ILE A 38 -7.60 6.17 -5.71
CA ILE A 38 -7.18 7.54 -6.04
C ILE A 38 -7.26 7.79 -7.55
N ILE A 39 -6.76 6.86 -8.37
CA ILE A 39 -6.84 6.96 -9.83
C ILE A 39 -8.31 7.05 -10.29
N ASN A 40 -9.18 6.22 -9.74
CA ASN A 40 -10.60 6.24 -10.08
C ASN A 40 -11.26 7.58 -9.73
N VAL A 41 -11.04 8.08 -8.52
CA VAL A 41 -11.60 9.36 -8.06
C VAL A 41 -11.12 10.53 -8.92
N GLU A 42 -9.83 10.57 -9.29
CA GLU A 42 -9.33 11.62 -10.18
C GLU A 42 -9.91 11.49 -11.60
N GLY A 43 -10.15 10.27 -12.08
CA GLY A 43 -10.86 10.01 -13.33
C GLY A 43 -12.32 10.51 -13.32
N GLU A 44 -13.06 10.22 -12.24
CA GLU A 44 -14.43 10.72 -12.05
C GLU A 44 -14.48 12.24 -11.99
N LYS A 45 -13.51 12.86 -11.31
CA LYS A 45 -13.36 14.32 -11.25
C LYS A 45 -13.09 14.94 -12.61
N ALA A 46 -12.23 14.33 -13.43
CA ALA A 46 -12.01 14.76 -14.82
C ALA A 46 -13.30 14.69 -15.63
N GLN A 47 -14.03 13.57 -15.53
CA GLN A 47 -15.28 13.37 -16.23
C GLN A 47 -16.37 14.36 -15.77
N PHE A 48 -16.43 14.66 -14.47
CA PHE A 48 -17.33 15.65 -13.91
C PHE A 48 -17.03 17.05 -14.45
N ALA A 49 -15.76 17.44 -14.49
CA ALA A 49 -15.34 18.74 -15.03
C ALA A 49 -15.74 18.90 -16.50
N LEU A 50 -15.63 17.83 -17.32
CA LEU A 50 -16.06 17.84 -18.71
C LEU A 50 -17.60 17.91 -18.89
N LYS A 51 -18.36 17.27 -17.99
CA LYS A 51 -19.84 17.29 -18.01
C LYS A 51 -20.42 18.60 -17.49
N ALA A 52 -19.70 19.28 -16.61
CA ALA A 52 -20.04 20.62 -16.17
C ALA A 52 -19.78 21.61 -17.31
N HIS A 53 -20.74 21.74 -18.23
CA HIS A 53 -20.73 22.58 -19.44
C HIS A 53 -20.47 24.10 -19.22
N CYS A 54 -20.10 24.53 -18.02
CA CYS A 54 -19.86 25.92 -17.63
C CYS A 54 -18.43 26.17 -17.10
N THR A 55 -17.47 25.27 -17.32
CA THR A 55 -16.09 25.46 -16.87
C THR A 55 -15.27 26.26 -17.91
N ASN A 56 -14.55 27.28 -17.46
CA ASN A 56 -13.63 28.01 -18.33
C ASN A 56 -12.50 27.09 -18.77
N LEU A 57 -11.96 27.32 -19.98
CA LEU A 57 -10.86 26.51 -20.52
C LEU A 57 -9.62 26.51 -19.60
N ASP A 58 -9.33 27.64 -18.94
CA ASP A 58 -8.24 27.76 -17.96
C ASP A 58 -8.45 26.88 -16.72
N ASP A 59 -9.69 26.73 -16.27
CA ASP A 59 -10.04 25.86 -15.13
C ASP A 59 -9.83 24.39 -15.51
N LEU A 60 -10.21 24.01 -16.74
CA LEU A 60 -10.03 22.64 -17.25
C LEU A 60 -8.54 22.29 -17.40
N LEU A 61 -7.73 23.21 -17.94
CA LEU A 61 -6.27 23.05 -18.04
C LEU A 61 -5.64 22.92 -16.65
N THR A 62 -6.10 23.71 -15.68
CA THR A 62 -5.62 23.65 -14.30
C THR A 62 -5.96 22.31 -13.64
N ILE A 63 -7.16 21.77 -13.88
CA ILE A 63 -7.54 20.44 -13.39
C ILE A 63 -6.67 19.37 -14.02
N ASN A 64 -6.43 19.44 -15.33
CA ASN A 64 -5.59 18.48 -16.05
C ASN A 64 -4.14 18.48 -15.52
N ASP A 65 -3.53 19.64 -15.30
CA ASP A 65 -2.19 19.75 -14.71
C ASP A 65 -2.12 19.16 -13.30
N LYS A 66 -3.18 19.34 -12.49
CA LYS A 66 -3.26 18.72 -11.16
C LYS A 66 -3.39 17.20 -11.22
N ILE A 67 -4.22 16.68 -12.13
CA ILE A 67 -4.37 15.23 -12.33
C ILE A 67 -3.04 14.63 -12.78
N ASP A 68 -2.35 15.24 -13.73
CA ASP A 68 -1.02 14.79 -14.19
C ASP A 68 0.00 14.72 -13.04
N ARG A 69 0.01 15.72 -12.15
CA ARG A 69 0.86 15.70 -10.95
C ARG A 69 0.51 14.54 -10.01
N ILE A 70 -0.78 14.30 -9.77
CA ILE A 70 -1.23 13.19 -8.91
C ILE A 70 -0.83 11.86 -9.53
N LEU A 71 -1.04 11.66 -10.83
CA LEU A 71 -0.63 10.43 -11.53
C LEU A 71 0.89 10.21 -11.47
N LYS A 72 1.69 11.27 -11.61
CA LYS A 72 3.14 11.19 -11.42
C LYS A 72 3.51 10.76 -9.99
N ASP A 73 2.79 11.23 -8.98
CA ASP A 73 3.03 10.84 -7.59
C ASP A 73 2.57 9.41 -7.30
N VAL A 74 1.47 8.95 -7.93
CA VAL A 74 1.04 7.54 -7.89
C VAL A 74 2.10 6.63 -8.49
N ILE A 75 2.65 6.96 -9.67
CA ILE A 75 3.73 6.16 -10.30
C ILE A 75 4.95 6.09 -9.38
N LYS A 76 5.37 7.19 -8.74
CA LYS A 76 6.48 7.16 -7.78
C LYS A 76 6.17 6.22 -6.61
N LYS A 77 4.93 6.19 -6.15
CA LYS A 77 4.49 5.32 -5.07
C LYS A 77 4.46 3.85 -5.49
N GLU A 78 4.00 3.53 -6.70
CA GLU A 78 4.08 2.18 -7.30
C GLU A 78 5.53 1.68 -7.35
N ILE A 79 6.48 2.53 -7.77
CA ILE A 79 7.92 2.17 -7.77
C ILE A 79 8.40 1.83 -6.34
N LEU A 80 7.99 2.60 -5.33
CA LEU A 80 8.33 2.31 -3.93
C LEU A 80 7.67 1.02 -3.42
N LEU A 81 6.44 0.73 -3.84
CA LEU A 81 5.76 -0.52 -3.53
C LEU A 81 6.46 -1.72 -4.18
N GLN A 82 6.92 -1.57 -5.41
CA GLN A 82 7.71 -2.58 -6.11
C GLN A 82 8.97 -2.92 -5.32
N PHE A 83 9.74 -1.92 -4.87
CA PHE A 83 10.91 -2.18 -4.02
C PHE A 83 10.56 -2.91 -2.72
N LYS A 84 9.44 -2.56 -2.08
CA LYS A 84 8.97 -3.26 -0.88
C LYS A 84 8.63 -4.72 -1.20
N LEU A 85 7.95 -4.98 -2.31
CA LEU A 85 7.60 -6.32 -2.76
C LEU A 85 8.85 -7.16 -3.07
N ASP A 86 9.83 -6.60 -3.77
CA ASP A 86 11.10 -7.25 -4.09
C ASP A 86 11.83 -7.68 -2.79
N HIS A 87 11.87 -6.81 -1.78
CA HIS A 87 12.45 -7.16 -0.48
C HIS A 87 11.68 -8.27 0.25
N ILE A 88 10.35 -8.30 0.13
CA ILE A 88 9.55 -9.40 0.70
C ILE A 88 9.85 -10.71 -0.05
N MET A 89 9.99 -10.65 -1.37
CA MET A 89 10.31 -11.81 -2.20
C MET A 89 11.70 -12.38 -1.86
N ASP A 90 12.69 -11.53 -1.61
CA ASP A 90 14.01 -11.95 -1.14
C ASP A 90 13.95 -12.71 0.19
N LEU A 91 13.01 -12.36 1.09
CA LEU A 91 12.81 -13.07 2.36
C LEU A 91 12.23 -14.47 2.12
N ILE A 92 11.27 -14.58 1.20
CA ILE A 92 10.65 -15.86 0.82
C ILE A 92 11.70 -16.81 0.22
N ASP A 93 12.56 -16.32 -0.68
CA ASP A 93 13.57 -17.15 -1.33
C ASP A 93 14.66 -17.62 -0.36
N LYS A 94 15.07 -16.76 0.60
CA LYS A 94 15.97 -17.15 1.68
C LYS A 94 15.37 -18.23 2.59
N ASP A 95 14.05 -18.21 2.82
CA ASP A 95 13.38 -19.25 3.62
C ASP A 95 13.37 -20.60 2.90
N LYS A 96 13.13 -20.61 1.58
CA LYS A 96 13.21 -21.83 0.75
C LYS A 96 14.60 -22.47 0.79
N CYS A 97 15.67 -21.67 0.69
CA CYS A 97 17.05 -22.19 0.82
C CYS A 97 17.31 -22.82 2.20
N LYS A 98 16.77 -22.25 3.29
CA LYS A 98 16.94 -22.81 4.65
C LYS A 98 16.15 -24.09 4.87
N LYS A 99 14.98 -24.24 4.23
CA LYS A 99 14.20 -25.48 4.28
C LYS A 99 14.91 -26.60 3.51
N LYS A 100 15.53 -26.31 2.36
CA LYS A 100 16.24 -27.30 1.53
C LYS A 100 17.46 -27.93 2.24
N ASN A 101 18.26 -27.12 2.94
CA ASN A 101 19.44 -27.58 3.70
C ASN A 101 19.12 -28.29 5.03
N ARG A 102 17.85 -28.43 5.42
CA ARG A 102 17.44 -29.07 6.69
C ARG A 102 16.99 -30.52 6.50
N TYR A 103 16.91 -30.98 5.25
CA TYR A 103 16.55 -32.35 4.87
C TYR A 103 17.68 -33.07 4.11
N GLU A 104 18.89 -32.49 4.12
CA GLU A 104 20.16 -33.11 3.73
C GLU A 104 21.02 -33.27 5.00
#